data_AF-A0A2E8XNY6-F1
#
_entry.id   AF-A0A2E8XNY6-F1
#
_cell.length_a   1.000
_cell.length_b   1.000
_cell.length_c   1.000
_cell.angle_alpha   90.00
_cell.angle_beta   90.00
_cell.angle_gamma   90.00
#
_symmetry.space_group_name_H-M   'P 1'
#
loop_
_entity.id
_entity.type
_entity.pdbx_description
1 polymer ?
#
loop_
_entity_poly.entity_id
_entity_poly.type
_entity_poly.pdbx_seq_one_letter_code
_entity_poly.pdbx_strand_id
1 'polypeptide(L)'
;MSDASPSSHRPRFVVHSYDQAVAALQAASSHDRAIEILSATGAARAAGAGWWRELVEQASAAVPGVDAVWILDCADEPGLALAALREGVEAVSLDGDGPAWQRVADIARQSGADLRRADHAGALDLARANNPQQECERHLGEAPDGVAKPRALG
;
A
#
# COMPACT_ATOMS: atom_id res chain seq x y z
N MET A 1 -29.02 1.77 13.83
CA MET A 1 -27.76 1.68 14.57
C MET A 1 -26.93 0.64 13.83
N SER A 2 -25.93 0.94 13.03
CA SER A 2 -25.07 2.13 12.94
C SER A 2 -24.83 2.49 11.47
N ASP A 3 -24.77 3.78 11.22
CA ASP A 3 -24.31 4.37 9.96
C ASP A 3 -22.80 4.11 9.86
N ALA A 4 -22.38 3.28 8.90
CA ALA A 4 -20.97 3.12 8.60
C ALA A 4 -20.52 4.43 7.95
N SER A 5 -19.80 5.28 8.70
CA SER A 5 -19.13 6.44 8.14
C SER A 5 -18.36 6.02 6.87
N PRO A 6 -18.35 6.84 5.81
CA PRO A 6 -17.53 6.52 4.64
C PRO A 6 -16.09 6.43 5.11
N SER A 7 -15.57 5.21 5.24
CA SER A 7 -14.16 4.96 5.46
C SER A 7 -13.43 5.64 4.32
N SER A 8 -12.74 6.75 4.61
CA SER A 8 -12.00 7.53 3.63
C SER A 8 -10.95 6.60 3.00
N HIS A 9 -11.25 6.08 1.81
CA HIS A 9 -10.38 5.14 1.14
C HIS A 9 -9.07 5.86 0.80
N ARG A 10 -7.96 5.39 1.38
CA ARG A 10 -6.63 5.86 1.02
C ARG A 10 -6.34 5.37 -0.40
N PRO A 11 -6.01 6.24 -1.36
CA PRO A 11 -5.58 5.81 -2.69
C PRO A 11 -4.39 4.86 -2.59
N ARG A 12 -4.36 3.83 -3.43
CA ARG A 12 -3.44 2.70 -3.31
C ARG A 12 -2.59 2.63 -4.58
N PHE A 13 -1.28 2.46 -4.43
CA PHE A 13 -0.34 2.39 -5.54
C PHE A 13 0.47 1.10 -5.46
N VAL A 14 0.61 0.39 -6.58
CA VAL A 14 1.55 -0.74 -6.68
C VAL A 14 2.84 -0.24 -7.32
N VAL A 15 3.94 -0.41 -6.60
CA VAL A 15 5.27 0.05 -7.02
C VAL A 15 6.21 -1.14 -7.25
N HIS A 16 7.09 -0.95 -8.23
CA HIS A 16 8.10 -1.92 -8.66
C HIS A 16 9.52 -1.34 -8.56
N SER A 17 9.64 -0.04 -8.30
CA SER A 17 10.92 0.67 -8.23
C SER A 17 10.86 1.86 -7.27
N TYR A 18 12.05 2.36 -6.92
CA TYR A 18 12.22 3.57 -6.13
C TYR A 18 11.56 4.80 -6.79
N ASP A 19 11.79 5.04 -8.08
CA ASP A 19 11.24 6.21 -8.79
C ASP A 19 9.70 6.23 -8.76
N GLN A 20 9.06 5.06 -8.82
CA GLN A 20 7.60 4.94 -8.73
C GLN A 20 7.09 5.24 -7.32
N ALA A 21 7.80 4.80 -6.29
CA ALA A 21 7.48 5.12 -4.91
C ALA A 21 7.62 6.61 -4.62
N VAL A 22 8.70 7.24 -5.08
CA VAL A 22 8.91 8.70 -4.96
C VAL A 22 7.80 9.46 -5.67
N ALA A 23 7.42 9.05 -6.88
CA ALA A 23 6.34 9.70 -7.63
C ALA A 23 4.99 9.64 -6.89
N ALA A 24 4.64 8.49 -6.33
CA ALA A 24 3.43 8.33 -5.53
C ALA A 24 3.43 9.26 -4.29
N LEU A 25 4.57 9.34 -3.59
CA LEU A 25 4.72 10.23 -2.43
C LEU A 25 4.67 11.72 -2.81
N GLN A 26 5.32 12.13 -3.90
CA GLN A 26 5.31 13.52 -4.37
C GLN A 26 3.90 13.97 -4.74
N ALA A 27 3.17 13.13 -5.47
CA ALA A 27 1.78 13.37 -5.80
C ALA A 27 0.90 13.45 -4.52
N ALA A 28 1.09 12.51 -3.58
CA ALA A 28 0.38 12.52 -2.30
C ALA A 28 0.62 13.78 -1.47
N SER A 29 1.88 14.23 -1.39
CA SER A 29 2.28 15.47 -0.73
C SER A 29 1.60 16.69 -1.37
N SER A 30 1.58 16.74 -2.71
CA SER A 30 1.00 17.86 -3.47
C SER A 30 -0.52 17.95 -3.31
N HIS A 31 -1.19 16.81 -3.07
CA HIS A 31 -2.63 16.74 -2.87
C HIS A 31 -3.06 16.70 -1.39
N ASP A 32 -2.11 16.72 -0.44
CA ASP A 32 -2.35 16.54 1.00
C ASP A 32 -3.20 15.28 1.30
N ARG A 33 -2.79 14.14 0.73
CA ARG A 33 -3.50 12.86 0.84
C ARG A 33 -2.64 11.81 1.54
N ALA A 34 -3.23 11.12 2.51
CA ALA A 34 -2.71 9.86 2.99
C ALA A 34 -2.93 8.76 1.93
N ILE A 35 -1.92 7.89 1.75
CA ILE A 35 -1.92 6.84 0.71
C ILE A 35 -1.48 5.48 1.26
N GLU A 36 -1.67 4.43 0.47
CA GLU A 36 -1.05 3.12 0.68
C GLU A 36 -0.15 2.79 -0.51
N ILE A 37 1.02 2.25 -0.22
CA ILE A 37 1.96 1.76 -1.22
C ILE A 37 2.13 0.27 -1.02
N LEU A 38 1.80 -0.49 -2.05
CA LEU A 38 1.94 -1.93 -2.11
C LEU A 38 3.13 -2.28 -2.99
N SER A 39 3.88 -3.30 -2.62
CA SER A 39 4.79 -3.95 -3.56
C SER A 39 4.01 -4.69 -4.65
N ALA A 40 4.69 -5.02 -5.74
CA ALA A 40 4.23 -6.04 -6.69
C ALA A 40 3.86 -7.36 -5.98
N THR A 41 2.92 -8.12 -6.56
CA THR A 41 2.53 -9.45 -6.06
C THR A 41 3.75 -10.37 -5.95
N GLY A 42 3.92 -10.99 -4.78
CA GLY A 42 5.03 -11.90 -4.48
C GLY A 42 6.40 -11.23 -4.38
N ALA A 43 6.48 -9.90 -4.19
CA ALA A 43 7.76 -9.19 -4.09
C ALA A 43 8.66 -9.72 -2.95
N ALA A 44 8.09 -10.22 -1.85
CA ALA A 44 8.88 -10.85 -0.79
C ALA A 44 9.70 -12.05 -1.31
N ARG A 45 9.17 -12.81 -2.28
CA ARG A 45 9.86 -13.94 -2.92
C ARG A 45 10.89 -13.46 -3.94
N ALA A 46 10.55 -12.42 -4.72
CA ALA A 46 11.36 -11.95 -5.84
C ALA A 46 12.55 -11.08 -5.42
N ALA A 47 12.35 -10.17 -4.47
CA ALA A 47 13.33 -9.16 -4.05
C ALA A 47 13.72 -9.28 -2.57
N GLY A 48 12.82 -9.82 -1.73
CA GLY A 48 13.06 -9.98 -0.29
C GLY A 48 12.69 -8.75 0.54
N ALA A 49 12.59 -8.96 1.86
CA ALA A 49 12.19 -7.92 2.82
C ALA A 49 13.27 -6.83 3.02
N GLY A 50 14.56 -7.19 2.94
CA GLY A 50 15.65 -6.20 2.98
C GLY A 50 15.58 -5.17 1.86
N TRP A 51 15.28 -5.59 0.62
CA TRP A 51 15.07 -4.66 -0.49
C TRP A 51 13.88 -3.72 -0.23
N TRP A 52 12.77 -4.28 0.26
CA TRP A 52 11.57 -3.50 0.55
C TRP A 52 11.85 -2.43 1.61
N ARG A 53 12.55 -2.79 2.70
CA ARG A 53 12.92 -1.85 3.75
C ARG A 53 13.78 -0.70 3.24
N GLU A 54 14.77 -1.02 2.42
CA GLU A 54 15.64 -0.01 1.81
C GLU A 54 14.85 0.95 0.90
N LEU A 55 13.92 0.42 0.09
CA LEU A 55 13.04 1.24 -0.73
C LEU A 55 12.17 2.17 0.12
N VAL A 56 11.55 1.66 1.19
CA VAL A 56 10.72 2.45 2.11
C VAL A 56 11.53 3.57 2.77
N GLU A 57 12.72 3.23 3.28
CA GLU A 57 13.60 4.19 3.95
C GLU A 57 14.05 5.31 3.01
N GLN A 58 14.59 4.94 1.83
CA GLN A 58 15.07 5.93 0.87
C GLN A 58 13.93 6.80 0.32
N ALA A 59 12.79 6.21 -0.03
CA ALA A 59 11.67 6.96 -0.60
C ALA A 59 11.04 7.91 0.42
N SER A 60 10.87 7.46 1.66
CA SER A 60 10.34 8.30 2.76
C SER A 60 11.30 9.44 3.11
N ALA A 61 12.61 9.22 3.02
CA ALA A 61 13.60 10.28 3.20
C ALA A 61 13.59 11.30 2.05
N ALA A 62 13.33 10.87 0.82
CA ALA A 62 13.25 11.73 -0.35
C ALA A 62 12.02 12.64 -0.33
N VAL A 63 10.90 12.18 0.26
CA VAL A 63 9.64 12.93 0.35
C VAL A 63 9.08 12.84 1.78
N PRO A 64 9.65 13.59 2.74
CA PRO A 64 9.25 13.50 4.13
C PRO A 64 7.86 14.09 4.38
N GLY A 65 7.16 13.58 5.39
CA GLY A 65 5.91 14.15 5.91
C GLY A 65 4.62 13.61 5.28
N VAL A 66 4.69 12.66 4.36
CA VAL A 66 3.52 11.99 3.78
C VAL A 66 3.07 10.83 4.69
N ASP A 67 1.78 10.77 5.02
CA ASP A 67 1.16 9.62 5.70
C ASP A 67 0.97 8.47 4.69
N ALA A 68 2.00 7.62 4.56
CA ALA A 68 2.02 6.46 3.69
C ALA A 68 2.13 5.16 4.51
N VAL A 69 1.23 4.21 4.23
CA VAL A 69 1.36 2.82 4.73
C VAL A 69 2.01 1.96 3.67
N TRP A 70 3.07 1.23 4.04
CA TRP A 70 3.90 0.44 3.14
C TRP A 70 3.68 -1.06 3.35
N ILE A 71 3.10 -1.74 2.36
CA ILE A 71 2.71 -3.16 2.47
C ILE A 71 3.58 -4.02 1.54
N LEU A 72 4.33 -4.97 2.12
CA LEU A 72 5.07 -5.98 1.36
C LEU A 72 4.20 -7.20 1.07
N ASP A 73 4.05 -7.54 -0.20
CA ASP A 73 3.30 -8.71 -0.62
C ASP A 73 4.11 -10.01 -0.50
N CYS A 74 3.57 -10.91 0.32
CA CYS A 74 4.14 -12.23 0.61
C CYS A 74 3.42 -13.37 -0.13
N ALA A 75 2.54 -13.06 -1.10
CA ALA A 75 1.70 -14.05 -1.80
C ALA A 75 1.05 -15.03 -0.81
N ASP A 76 1.19 -16.34 -1.03
CA ASP A 76 0.69 -17.44 -0.21
C ASP A 76 1.75 -18.04 0.73
N GLU A 77 2.82 -17.30 1.05
CA GLU A 77 4.01 -17.81 1.76
C GLU A 77 4.10 -17.28 3.20
N PRO A 78 3.51 -17.97 4.20
CA PRO A 78 3.58 -17.54 5.60
C PRO A 78 5.01 -17.50 6.13
N GLY A 79 5.91 -18.33 5.60
CA GLY A 79 7.33 -18.30 5.96
C GLY A 79 8.01 -16.98 5.59
N LEU A 80 7.70 -16.43 4.42
CA LEU A 80 8.22 -15.13 3.97
C LEU A 80 7.60 -13.98 4.77
N ALA A 81 6.29 -14.04 5.06
CA ALA A 81 5.64 -13.05 5.92
C ALA A 81 6.31 -12.98 7.31
N LEU A 82 6.59 -14.14 7.92
CA LEU A 82 7.29 -14.18 9.21
C LEU A 82 8.74 -13.69 9.13
N ALA A 83 9.44 -13.94 8.02
CA ALA A 83 10.78 -13.40 7.82
C ALA A 83 10.75 -11.87 7.72
N ALA A 84 9.84 -11.32 6.93
CA ALA A 84 9.65 -9.88 6.77
C ALA A 84 9.32 -9.18 8.10
N LEU A 85 8.40 -9.74 8.88
CA LEU A 85 8.05 -9.20 10.21
C LEU A 85 9.26 -9.19 11.16
N ARG A 86 10.08 -10.25 11.15
CA ARG A 86 11.32 -10.31 11.96
C ARG A 86 12.38 -9.32 11.51
N GLU A 87 12.40 -8.99 10.22
CA GLU A 87 13.26 -7.96 9.67
C GLU A 87 12.75 -6.54 9.94
N GLY A 88 11.58 -6.38 10.57
CA GLY A 88 11.02 -5.08 10.94
C GLY A 88 10.17 -4.43 9.85
N VAL A 89 9.63 -5.22 8.91
CA VAL A 89 8.60 -4.72 7.99
C VAL A 89 7.31 -4.46 8.77
N GLU A 90 6.81 -3.23 8.71
CA GLU A 90 5.68 -2.77 9.53
C GLU A 90 4.31 -3.23 9.00
N ALA A 91 4.17 -3.54 7.71
CA ALA A 91 2.97 -4.16 7.17
C ALA A 91 3.27 -5.16 6.04
N VAL A 92 2.58 -6.30 6.07
CA VAL A 92 2.68 -7.35 5.05
C VAL A 92 1.30 -7.80 4.59
N SER A 93 1.17 -8.19 3.32
CA SER A 93 -0.01 -8.91 2.82
C SER A 93 0.29 -10.40 2.64
N LEU A 94 -0.67 -11.23 3.02
CA LEU A 94 -0.60 -12.69 2.89
C LEU A 94 -1.97 -13.21 2.44
N ASP A 95 -1.96 -13.96 1.34
CA ASP A 95 -3.09 -14.77 0.91
C ASP A 95 -3.15 -16.10 1.67
N GLY A 96 -4.35 -16.64 1.80
CA GLY A 96 -4.62 -17.88 2.52
C GLY A 96 -5.24 -17.69 3.90
N ASP A 97 -5.65 -18.79 4.50
CA ASP A 97 -6.45 -18.81 5.72
C ASP A 97 -5.96 -19.86 6.73
N GLY A 98 -6.77 -20.13 7.75
CA GLY A 98 -6.52 -21.19 8.71
C GLY A 98 -5.33 -20.96 9.66
N PRO A 99 -4.77 -22.04 10.23
CA PRO A 99 -3.81 -21.94 11.34
C PRO A 99 -2.50 -21.24 11.00
N ALA A 100 -2.04 -21.33 9.75
CA ALA A 100 -0.82 -20.64 9.33
C ALA A 100 -1.03 -19.13 9.35
N TRP A 101 -2.11 -18.65 8.71
CA TRP A 101 -2.46 -17.24 8.71
C TRP A 101 -2.67 -16.69 10.12
N GLN A 102 -3.40 -17.42 10.98
CA GLN A 102 -3.65 -17.03 12.38
C GLN A 102 -2.35 -16.83 13.16
N ARG A 103 -1.36 -17.72 12.99
CA ARG A 103 -0.06 -17.56 13.66
C ARG A 103 0.70 -16.33 13.16
N VAL A 104 0.66 -16.04 11.86
CA VAL A 104 1.28 -14.82 11.33
C VAL A 104 0.58 -13.59 11.90
N ALA A 105 -0.76 -13.60 11.95
CA ALA A 105 -1.56 -12.50 12.50
C ALA A 105 -1.22 -12.24 13.97
N ASP A 106 -1.07 -13.30 14.76
CA ASP A 106 -0.71 -13.21 16.17
C ASP A 106 0.69 -12.62 16.36
N ILE A 107 1.65 -13.00 15.52
CA ILE A 107 3.03 -12.49 15.55
C ILE A 107 3.10 -11.04 15.09
N ALA A 108 2.40 -10.69 14.01
CA ALA A 108 2.30 -9.31 13.52
C ALA A 108 1.79 -8.39 14.64
N ARG A 109 0.66 -8.75 15.26
CA ARG A 109 0.09 -8.02 16.40
C ARG A 109 1.03 -7.92 17.61
N GLN A 110 1.74 -8.99 17.95
CA GLN A 110 2.73 -8.97 19.04
C GLN A 110 3.93 -8.07 18.71
N SER A 111 4.24 -7.89 17.44
CA SER A 111 5.37 -7.09 16.95
C SER A 111 4.97 -5.65 16.63
N GLY A 112 3.70 -5.28 16.78
CA GLY A 112 3.19 -3.96 16.39
C GLY A 112 3.08 -3.74 14.89
N ALA A 113 3.09 -4.81 14.10
CA ALA A 113 2.98 -4.79 12.65
C ALA A 113 1.59 -5.20 12.17
N ASP A 114 1.25 -4.78 10.95
CA ASP A 114 -0.01 -5.06 10.29
C ASP A 114 0.09 -6.30 9.38
N LEU A 115 -0.86 -7.22 9.53
CA LEU A 115 -1.11 -8.28 8.55
C LEU A 115 -2.39 -7.99 7.80
N ARG A 116 -2.32 -7.94 6.46
CA ARG A 116 -3.47 -7.70 5.59
C ARG A 116 -3.73 -8.88 4.66
N ARG A 117 -4.95 -8.96 4.14
CA ARG A 117 -5.25 -9.82 3.00
C ARG A 117 -4.53 -9.27 1.77
N ALA A 118 -4.01 -10.16 0.93
CA ALA A 118 -3.54 -9.77 -0.39
C ALA A 118 -4.74 -9.22 -1.18
N ASP A 119 -4.67 -7.93 -1.52
CA ASP A 119 -5.68 -7.26 -2.31
C ASP A 119 -5.02 -6.11 -3.06
N HIS A 120 -4.98 -6.21 -4.39
CA HIS A 120 -4.52 -5.15 -5.28
C HIS A 120 -5.68 -4.50 -6.03
N ALA A 121 -6.94 -4.87 -5.73
CA ALA A 121 -8.09 -4.31 -6.39
C ALA A 121 -8.20 -2.80 -6.12
N GLY A 122 -8.41 -2.03 -7.19
CA GLY A 122 -8.51 -0.58 -7.14
C GLY A 122 -7.18 0.15 -6.92
N ALA A 123 -6.05 -0.56 -6.77
CA ALA A 123 -4.74 0.06 -6.73
C ALA A 123 -4.27 0.45 -8.14
N LEU A 124 -3.67 1.63 -8.28
CA LEU A 124 -2.99 2.03 -9.50
C LEU A 124 -1.65 1.29 -9.59
N ASP A 125 -1.54 0.36 -10.55
CA ASP A 125 -0.28 -0.36 -10.81
C ASP A 125 0.63 0.42 -11.76
N LEU A 126 1.81 0.80 -11.26
CA LEU A 126 2.78 1.61 -11.99
C LEU A 126 3.74 0.78 -12.87
N ALA A 127 3.59 -0.55 -12.96
CA ALA A 127 4.45 -1.44 -13.76
C ALA A 127 4.67 -0.96 -15.21
N ARG A 128 3.65 -0.32 -15.79
CA ARG A 128 3.62 0.14 -17.19
C ARG A 128 3.55 1.66 -17.32
N ALA A 129 3.72 2.39 -16.22
CA ALA A 129 3.64 3.84 -16.24
C ALA A 129 4.80 4.43 -17.03
N ASN A 130 4.49 5.18 -18.10
CA ASN A 130 5.50 5.90 -18.88
C ASN A 130 5.98 7.14 -18.13
N ASN A 131 5.07 7.77 -17.36
CA ASN A 131 5.37 8.89 -16.48
C ASN A 131 4.64 8.67 -15.14
N PRO A 132 5.29 7.98 -14.17
CA PRO A 132 4.68 7.66 -12.89
C PRO A 132 4.12 8.88 -12.16
N GLN A 133 4.83 10.02 -12.20
CA GLN A 133 4.40 11.26 -11.53
C GLN A 133 3.05 11.75 -12.04
N GLN A 134 2.91 11.87 -13.36
CA GLN A 134 1.67 12.34 -13.97
C GLN A 134 0.50 11.37 -13.73
N GLU A 135 0.76 10.06 -13.73
CA GLU A 135 -0.28 9.06 -13.47
C GLU A 135 -0.76 9.11 -12.02
N CYS A 136 0.16 9.28 -11.06
CA CYS A 136 -0.19 9.47 -9.65
C CYS A 136 -0.99 10.76 -9.42
N GLU A 137 -0.56 11.89 -9.98
CA GLU A 137 -1.27 13.18 -9.89
C GLU A 137 -2.71 13.07 -10.43
N ARG A 138 -2.87 12.45 -11.60
CA ARG A 138 -4.19 12.22 -12.19
C ARG A 138 -5.07 11.37 -11.27
N HIS A 139 -4.54 10.25 -10.78
CA HIS A 139 -5.29 9.34 -9.92
C HIS A 139 -5.71 9.99 -8.59
N LEU A 140 -4.88 10.87 -8.02
CA LEU A 140 -5.23 11.61 -6.80
C LEU A 140 -6.15 12.81 -7.05
N GLY A 141 -6.13 13.37 -8.26
CA GLY A 141 -7.03 14.45 -8.69
C GLY A 141 -8.43 13.98 -9.09
N GLU A 142 -8.60 12.71 -9.44
CA GLU A 142 -9.91 12.11 -9.65
C GLU A 142 -10.62 11.98 -8.29
N ALA A 143 -11.79 12.61 -8.17
CA ALA A 143 -12.59 12.50 -6.96
C ALA A 143 -12.96 11.02 -6.74
N PRO A 144 -12.90 10.48 -5.51
CA PRO A 144 -13.29 9.11 -5.26
C PRO A 144 -14.74 8.91 -5.72
N ASP A 145 -14.97 7.90 -6.56
CA ASP A 145 -16.29 7.52 -7.09
C ASP A 145 -17.29 7.43 -5.93
N GLY A 146 -18.10 8.48 -5.75
CA GLY A 146 -18.96 8.60 -4.58
C GLY A 146 -19.63 9.97 -4.39
N VAL A 147 -19.13 11.05 -4.99
CA VAL A 147 -19.88 12.32 -4.99
C VAL A 147 -20.93 12.27 -6.08
N ALA A 148 -22.14 11.79 -5.72
CA ALA A 148 -23.34 12.05 -6.51
C ALA A 148 -23.42 13.57 -6.76
N LYS A 149 -23.24 13.98 -8.03
CA LYS A 149 -23.51 15.36 -8.43
C LYS A 149 -24.94 15.70 -7.99
N PRO A 150 -25.18 16.77 -7.21
CA PRO A 150 -26.55 17.18 -6.93
C PRO A 150 -27.22 17.45 -8.26
N ARG A 151 -28.29 16.69 -8.56
CA ARG A 151 -29.19 17.01 -9.67
C ARG A 151 -29.64 18.45 -9.45
N ALA A 152 -29.19 19.35 -10.33
CA ALA A 152 -29.81 20.65 -10.50
C ALA A 152 -31.27 20.38 -10.94
N LEU A 153 -32.20 20.54 -10.01
CA LEU A 153 -33.61 20.68 -10.32
C LEU A 153 -33.80 22.12 -10.80
N GLY A 154 -33.90 22.27 -12.11
CA GLY A 154 -34.69 23.33 -12.73
C GLY A 154 -36.15 22.92 -12.82
#